data_AF-A0A447P4P2-F1
#
_entry.id   AF-A0A447P4P2-F1
#
_cell.length_a   1.000
_cell.length_b   1.000
_cell.length_c   1.000
_cell.angle_alpha   90.00
_cell.angle_beta   90.00
_cell.angle_gamma   90.00
#
_symmetry.space_group_name_H-M   'P 1'
#
loop_
_entity.id
_entity.type
_entity.pdbx_description
1 polymer ?
#
loop_
_entity_poly.entity_id
_entity_poly.type
_entity_poly.pdbx_seq_one_letter_code
_entity_poly.pdbx_strand_id
1 'polypeptide(L)' 'MRLAHLIELGYADQIVLSHDVFLKQMWAKNGGNGWGFVPNVFLAYLAARGVDNDTLRKLCI' A
#
# COMPACT_ATOMS: atom_id res chain seq x y z
N MET A 1 6.45 -6.99 -10.18
CA MET A 1 5.37 -6.49 -9.30
C MET A 1 4.65 -5.39 -10.06
N ARG A 2 3.38 -5.57 -10.44
CA ARG A 2 2.69 -4.69 -11.42
C ARG A 2 2.57 -3.23 -10.96
N LEU A 3 2.40 -3.00 -9.66
CA LEU A 3 2.19 -1.66 -9.12
C LEU A 3 3.44 -0.76 -9.24
N ALA A 4 4.62 -1.25 -8.83
CA ALA A 4 5.86 -0.48 -8.93
C ALA A 4 6.15 -0.07 -10.39
N HIS A 5 5.85 -0.97 -11.34
CA HIS A 5 5.99 -0.66 -12.75
C HIS A 5 5.00 0.41 -13.25
N LEU A 6 3.74 0.41 -12.78
CA LEU A 6 2.79 1.48 -13.10
C LEU A 6 3.23 2.84 -12.53
N ILE A 7 3.83 2.83 -11.34
CA ILE A 7 4.41 4.02 -10.73
C ILE A 7 5.59 4.53 -11.58
N GLU A 8 6.50 3.66 -12.01
CA GLU A 8 7.61 4.00 -12.91
C GLU A 8 7.13 4.61 -14.23
N LEU A 9 5.98 4.17 -14.74
CA LEU A 9 5.34 4.72 -15.95
C LEU A 9 4.59 6.05 -15.72
N GLY A 10 4.57 6.57 -14.48
CA GLY A 10 3.98 7.88 -14.16
C GLY A 10 2.50 7.85 -13.76
N TYR A 11 1.93 6.69 -13.46
CA TYR A 11 0.49 6.57 -13.11
C TYR A 11 0.19 6.73 -11.61
N ALA A 12 1.14 7.21 -10.80
CA ALA A 12 0.99 7.28 -9.34
C ALA A 12 -0.27 8.05 -8.89
N ASP A 13 -0.60 9.16 -9.55
CA ASP A 13 -1.75 10.02 -9.20
C ASP A 13 -3.13 9.39 -9.52
N GLN A 14 -3.15 8.23 -10.17
CA GLN A 14 -4.37 7.50 -10.54
C GLN A 14 -4.58 6.24 -9.69
N ILE A 15 -3.72 6.02 -8.69
CA ILE A 15 -3.68 4.79 -7.90
C ILE A 15 -4.14 5.10 -6.48
N VAL A 16 -5.07 4.30 -5.98
CA VAL A 16 -5.50 4.32 -4.57
C VAL A 16 -5.23 2.95 -3.96
N LEU A 17 -4.73 2.94 -2.72
CA LEU A 17 -4.49 1.74 -1.94
C LEU A 17 -5.47 1.66 -0.78
N SER A 18 -6.04 0.47 -0.57
CA SER A 18 -6.93 0.17 0.54
C SER A 18 -6.78 -1.28 0.96
N HIS A 19 -7.25 -1.60 2.16
CA HIS A 19 -7.19 -2.94 2.75
C HIS A 19 -8.39 -3.81 2.38
N ASP A 20 -9.48 -3.18 1.91
CA ASP A 20 -10.77 -3.82 1.64
C ASP A 20 -11.18 -4.79 2.77
N VAL A 21 -11.19 -4.30 4.01
CA VAL A 21 -11.51 -5.15 5.17
C VAL A 21 -13.01 -5.40 5.23
N PHE A 22 -13.45 -6.61 4.86
CA PHE A 22 -14.86 -6.99 4.90
C PHE A 22 -15.17 -8.23 5.78
N LEU A 23 -14.15 -8.97 6.22
CA LEU A 23 -14.33 -10.14 7.11
C LEU A 23 -13.69 -9.92 8.48
N LYS A 24 -14.31 -10.49 9.52
CA LYS A 24 -13.76 -10.44 10.89
C LYS A 24 -12.35 -11.03 10.98
N GLN A 25 -12.05 -12.08 10.21
CA GLN A 25 -10.72 -12.70 10.18
C GLN A 25 -9.60 -11.76 9.68
N MET A 26 -9.95 -10.69 8.96
CA MET A 26 -8.98 -9.71 8.47
C MET A 26 -8.55 -8.73 9.56
N TRP A 27 -9.24 -8.70 10.71
CA TRP A 27 -8.87 -7.84 11.84
C TRP A 27 -7.58 -8.32 12.49
N ALA A 28 -6.70 -7.38 12.87
CA ALA A 28 -5.44 -7.69 13.56
C ALA A 28 -5.65 -8.51 14.84
N LYS A 29 -6.70 -8.20 15.61
CA LYS A 29 -7.05 -8.94 16.83
C LYS A 29 -7.41 -10.42 16.60
N ASN A 30 -7.75 -10.77 15.37
CA ASN A 30 -8.10 -12.13 14.94
C ASN A 30 -6.99 -12.78 14.10
N GLY A 31 -5.76 -12.22 14.11
CA GLY A 31 -4.62 -12.74 13.35
C GLY A 31 -4.52 -12.25 11.91
N GLY A 32 -5.40 -11.36 11.47
CA GLY A 32 -5.34 -10.74 10.14
C GLY A 32 -4.39 -9.54 10.07
N ASN A 33 -4.30 -8.95 8.88
CA ASN A 33 -3.42 -7.80 8.62
C ASN A 33 -3.95 -6.47 9.20
N GLY A 34 -5.26 -6.34 9.38
CA GLY A 34 -5.93 -5.12 9.82
C GLY A 34 -5.70 -3.91 8.91
N TRP A 35 -6.15 -2.74 9.38
CA TRP A 35 -6.00 -1.46 8.66
C TRP A 35 -4.60 -0.83 8.75
N GLY A 36 -3.67 -1.42 9.52
CA GLY A 36 -2.29 -0.93 9.61
C GLY A 36 -1.39 -1.40 8.46
N PHE A 37 -1.82 -2.39 7.68
CA PHE A 37 -0.94 -3.08 6.74
C PHE A 37 -0.46 -2.22 5.57
N VAL A 38 -1.37 -1.51 4.89
CA VAL A 38 -1.02 -0.60 3.80
C VAL A 38 0.00 0.47 4.23
N PRO A 39 -0.28 1.34 5.23
CA PRO A 39 0.64 2.41 5.60
C PRO A 39 1.98 1.92 6.17
N ASN A 40 2.00 0.79 6.88
CA ASN A 40 3.21 0.37 7.62
C ASN A 40 4.06 -0.68 6.88
N VAL A 41 3.42 -1.66 6.25
CA VAL A 41 4.13 -2.81 5.65
C VAL A 41 4.24 -2.65 4.14
N PHE A 42 3.14 -2.32 3.48
CA PHE A 42 3.10 -2.26 2.02
C PHE A 42 3.88 -1.08 1.46
N LEU A 43 3.80 0.11 2.09
CA LEU A 43 4.63 1.25 1.70
C LEU A 43 6.12 0.98 1.93
N ALA A 44 6.50 0.36 3.04
CA ALA A 44 7.89 -0.03 3.29
C ALA A 44 8.43 -0.99 2.22
N TYR A 45 7.58 -1.90 1.74
CA TYR A 45 7.90 -2.81 0.65
C TYR A 45 8.04 -2.13 -0.72
N LEU A 46 7.28 -1.06 -0.99
CA LEU A 46 7.46 -0.21 -2.17
C LEU A 46 8.73 0.64 -2.07
N ALA A 47 9.02 1.20 -0.89
CA ALA A 47 10.25 1.93 -0.61
C ALA A 47 11.50 1.06 -0.86
N ALA A 48 11.47 -0.20 -0.40
CA ALA A 48 12.53 -1.18 -0.64
C ALA A 48 12.74 -1.52 -2.13
N ARG A 49 11.82 -1.13 -3.01
CA ARG A 49 11.96 -1.24 -4.48
C ARG A 49 12.38 0.05 -5.17
N GLY A 50 12.67 1.10 -4.42
CA GLY A 50 13.11 2.38 -4.97
C GLY A 50 11.99 3.34 -5.35
N VAL A 51 10.74 3.08 -4.93
CA VAL A 51 9.69 4.12 -5.01
C VAL A 51 10.04 5.24 -4.02
N ASP A 52 10.07 6.48 -4.51
CA ASP A 52 10.49 7.63 -3.71
C ASP A 52 9.42 8.06 -2.68
N ASN A 53 9.86 8.78 -1.64
CA ASN A 53 9.00 9.17 -0.53
C ASN A 53 7.87 10.14 -0.91
N ASP A 54 8.02 10.97 -1.95
CA ASP A 54 6.96 11.87 -2.40
C ASP A 54 5.81 11.06 -3.01
N THR A 55 6.15 10.10 -3.87
CA THR A 55 5.19 9.16 -4.45
C THR A 55 4.50 8.31 -3.37
N LEU A 56 5.24 7.78 -2.39
CA LEU A 56 4.65 6.98 -1.30
C LEU A 56 3.64 7.78 -0.47
N ARG A 57 3.90 9.07 -0.24
CA ARG A 57 2.96 9.95 0.48
C ARG A 57 1.66 10.18 -0.29
N LYS A 58 1.72 10.25 -1.62
CA LYS A 58 0.51 10.39 -2.47
C LYS A 58 -0.37 9.15 -2.45
N LEU A 59 0.23 7.97 -2.32
CA LEU A 59 -0.48 6.69 -2.29
C LEU A 59 -1.20 6.43 -0.96
N CYS A 60 -0.91 7.20 0.08
CA CYS A 60 -1.47 7.03 1.42
C CYS A 60 -2.08 8.36 1.88
N ILE A 61 -3.35 8.56 1.55
CA ILE A 61 -4.18 9.68 2.01
C ILE A 61 -5.06 9.18 3.16
#